data_AF-A0A6M1U6S2-F1
#
_entry.id   AF-A0A6M1U6S2-F1
#
_cell.length_a   1.000
_cell.length_b   1.000
_cell.length_c   1.000
_cell.angle_alpha   90.00
_cell.angle_beta   90.00
_cell.angle_gamma   90.00
#
_symmetry.space_group_name_H-M   'P 1'
#
loop_
_entity.id
_entity.type
_entity.pdbx_description
1 polymer ?
#
loop_
_entity_poly.entity_id
_entity_poly.type
_entity_poly.pdbx_seq_one_letter_code
_entity_poly.pdbx_strand_id
1 'polypeptide(L)'
;MEWFELVSQYQPADPSALTWYDQLRMWADQYRAYVIFVELLVVYYLGFATRIRMPILKTVFLYILLFIGALIFGVLDWKLPVKSSLFVAVIILVLVRLRAKPENRGDRG
;
A
#
# COMPACT_ATOMS: atom_id res chain seq x y z
N MET A 1 22.83 18.34 -19.56
CA MET A 1 22.10 18.30 -18.29
C MET A 1 22.79 17.28 -17.37
N GLU A 2 23.95 17.62 -16.81
CA GLU A 2 24.75 16.66 -16.02
C GLU A 2 24.08 16.22 -14.70
N TRP A 3 23.24 17.08 -14.12
CA TRP A 3 22.54 16.78 -12.87
C TRP A 3 21.62 15.55 -12.95
N PHE A 4 21.09 15.20 -14.13
CA PHE A 4 20.26 14.02 -14.31
C PHE A 4 21.07 12.72 -14.40
N GLU A 5 22.31 12.77 -14.89
CA GLU A 5 23.22 11.61 -14.93
C GLU A 5 23.82 11.32 -13.56
N LEU A 6 24.12 12.36 -12.76
CA LEU A 6 24.64 12.21 -11.40
C LEU A 6 23.62 11.59 -10.43
N VAL A 7 22.33 11.88 -10.61
CA VAL A 7 21.25 11.28 -9.81
C VAL A 7 20.99 9.82 -10.21
N SER A 8 21.19 9.47 -11.49
CA SER A 8 20.96 8.10 -11.97
C SER A 8 22.11 7.15 -11.63
N GLN A 9 23.32 7.68 -11.39
CA GLN A 9 24.51 6.92 -10.97
C GLN A 9 24.75 6.89 -9.46
N TYR A 10 23.76 7.25 -8.63
CA TYR A 10 23.91 7.16 -7.18
C TYR A 10 24.01 5.69 -6.73
N GLN A 11 25.24 5.20 -6.67
CA GLN A 11 25.63 3.97 -6.00
C GLN A 11 26.18 4.39 -4.64
N PRO A 12 25.60 3.95 -3.51
CA PRO A 12 26.01 4.42 -2.19
C PRO A 12 27.50 4.11 -1.98
N ALA A 13 28.26 5.13 -1.55
CA ALA A 13 29.72 5.05 -1.40
C ALA A 13 30.19 4.02 -0.36
N ASP A 14 29.27 3.51 0.48
CA ASP A 14 29.57 2.50 1.50
C ASP A 14 28.38 1.52 1.66
N PRO A 15 28.53 0.25 1.24
CA PRO A 15 27.51 -0.80 1.42
C PRO A 15 27.14 -1.08 2.88
N SER A 16 27.99 -0.67 3.83
CA SER A 16 27.77 -0.88 5.27
C SER A 16 27.01 0.28 5.95
N ALA A 17 26.89 1.43 5.29
CA ALA A 17 26.16 2.61 5.77
C ALA A 17 24.75 2.71 5.17
N LEU A 18 24.05 1.58 5.05
CA LEU A 18 22.68 1.56 4.57
C LEU A 18 21.79 2.39 5.50
N THR A 19 21.20 3.46 4.96
CA THR A 19 20.22 4.24 5.70
C THR A 19 19.01 3.36 6.05
N TRP A 20 18.29 3.68 7.11
CA TRP A 20 17.08 2.95 7.52
C TRP A 20 16.03 2.89 6.39
N TYR A 21 16.01 3.89 5.51
CA TYR A 21 15.15 3.94 4.33
C TYR A 21 15.54 2.88 3.30
N ASP A 22 16.83 2.74 3.00
CA ASP A 22 17.32 1.72 2.06
C ASP A 22 17.03 0.32 2.58
N GLN A 23 17.23 0.10 3.88
CA GLN A 23 16.92 -1.17 4.55
C GLN A 23 15.43 -1.52 4.43
N LEU A 24 14.53 -0.55 4.69
CA LEU A 24 13.09 -0.75 4.53
C LEU A 24 12.69 -1.03 3.09
N ARG A 25 13.24 -0.27 2.14
CA ARG A 25 12.94 -0.44 0.71
C ARG A 25 13.35 -1.83 0.24
N MET A 26 14.57 -2.26 0.55
CA MET A 26 15.08 -3.58 0.17
C MET A 26 14.25 -4.70 0.79
N TRP A 27 13.86 -4.56 2.06
CA TRP A 27 12.96 -5.51 2.72
C TRP A 27 11.58 -5.56 2.03
N ALA A 28 11.01 -4.41 1.69
CA ALA A 28 9.74 -4.36 0.96
C ALA A 28 9.85 -4.96 -0.46
N ASP A 29 10.98 -4.78 -1.12
CA ASP A 29 11.26 -5.38 -2.45
C ASP A 29 11.40 -6.91 -2.37
N GLN A 30 12.03 -7.42 -1.31
CA GLN A 30 12.18 -8.85 -1.03
C GLN A 30 10.81 -9.52 -0.79
N TYR A 31 9.91 -8.84 -0.08
CA TYR A 31 8.59 -9.37 0.29
C TYR A 31 7.44 -8.70 -0.48
N ARG A 32 7.67 -8.30 -1.75
CA ARG A 32 6.72 -7.52 -2.56
C ARG A 32 5.27 -8.04 -2.54
N ALA A 33 5.08 -9.34 -2.70
CA ALA A 33 3.75 -9.94 -2.77
C ALA A 33 3.01 -9.86 -1.42
N TYR A 34 3.74 -10.01 -0.32
CA TYR A 34 3.19 -9.88 1.02
C TYR A 34 2.86 -8.43 1.35
N VAL A 35 3.72 -7.48 0.96
CA VAL A 35 3.47 -6.04 1.13
C VAL A 35 2.20 -5.64 0.38
N ILE A 36 2.10 -5.99 -0.91
CA ILE A 36 0.92 -5.73 -1.73
C ILE A 36 -0.33 -6.39 -1.14
N PHE A 37 -0.21 -7.62 -0.63
CA PHE A 37 -1.34 -8.31 0.02
C PHE A 37 -1.85 -7.54 1.24
N VAL A 38 -0.94 -7.07 2.11
CA VAL A 38 -1.30 -6.25 3.27
C VAL A 38 -1.93 -4.93 2.84
N GLU A 39 -1.38 -4.26 1.83
CA GLU A 39 -1.95 -3.02 1.29
C GLU A 39 -3.36 -3.23 0.74
N LEU A 40 -3.58 -4.30 -0.03
CA LEU A 40 -4.92 -4.68 -0.51
C LEU A 40 -5.89 -4.93 0.64
N LEU A 41 -5.42 -5.53 1.73
CA LEU A 41 -6.23 -5.81 2.92
C LEU A 41 -6.61 -4.50 3.63
N VAL A 42 -5.68 -3.55 3.73
CA VAL A 42 -5.95 -2.20 4.27
C VAL A 42 -6.93 -1.44 3.37
N VAL A 43 -6.72 -1.44 2.05
CA VAL A 43 -7.63 -0.82 1.07
C VAL A 43 -9.03 -1.41 1.19
N TYR A 44 -9.13 -2.75 1.28
CA TYR A 44 -10.40 -3.43 1.47
C TYR A 44 -11.08 -3.00 2.78
N TYR A 45 -10.33 -2.96 3.88
CA TYR A 45 -10.88 -2.62 5.19
C TYR A 45 -11.36 -1.17 5.24
N LEU A 46 -10.56 -0.21 4.75
CA LEU A 46 -10.89 1.21 4.79
C LEU A 46 -11.97 1.58 3.76
N GLY A 47 -11.85 1.09 2.52
CA GLY A 47 -12.74 1.44 1.42
C GLY A 47 -14.08 0.71 1.47
N PHE A 48 -14.10 -0.57 1.87
CA PHE A 48 -15.27 -1.42 1.73
C PHE A 48 -15.82 -1.92 3.07
N ALA A 49 -14.97 -2.22 4.07
CA ALA A 49 -15.44 -2.87 5.31
C ALA A 49 -16.27 -1.97 6.25
N THR A 50 -16.45 -0.69 5.94
CA THR A 50 -17.34 0.21 6.71
C THR A 50 -18.80 -0.30 6.76
N ARG A 51 -19.23 -1.18 5.86
CA ARG A 51 -20.65 -1.59 5.76
C ARG A 51 -20.92 -3.10 5.68
N ILE A 52 -19.89 -3.93 5.70
CA ILE A 52 -20.03 -5.32 5.24
C ILE A 52 -20.22 -6.29 6.42
N ARG A 53 -21.49 -6.55 6.79
CA ARG A 53 -21.90 -7.73 7.56
C ARG A 53 -21.80 -8.96 6.64
N MET A 54 -20.61 -9.50 6.42
CA MET A 54 -20.42 -10.70 5.60
C MET A 54 -20.38 -11.99 6.44
N PRO A 55 -21.05 -13.08 6.01
CA PRO A 55 -20.88 -14.41 6.59
C PRO A 55 -19.44 -14.92 6.38
N ILE A 56 -18.92 -15.65 7.37
CA ILE A 56 -17.51 -16.08 7.51
C ILE A 56 -16.95 -16.70 6.21
N LEU A 57 -17.75 -17.50 5.51
CA LEU A 57 -17.32 -18.17 4.27
C LEU A 57 -16.99 -17.19 3.13
N LYS A 58 -17.72 -16.07 3.03
CA LYS A 58 -17.44 -15.04 2.02
C LYS A 58 -16.16 -14.27 2.35
N THR A 59 -15.86 -14.08 3.62
CA THR A 59 -14.61 -13.45 4.07
C THR A 59 -13.40 -14.30 3.71
N VAL A 60 -13.47 -15.62 3.93
CA VAL A 60 -12.39 -16.54 3.55
C VAL A 60 -12.18 -16.53 2.04
N PHE A 61 -13.26 -16.62 1.26
CA PHE A 61 -13.17 -16.54 -0.20
C PHE A 61 -12.55 -15.21 -0.69
N LEU A 62 -12.90 -14.10 -0.03
CA LEU A 62 -12.34 -12.80 -0.33
C LEU A 62 -10.84 -12.71 -0.02
N TYR A 63 -10.37 -13.27 1.10
CA TYR A 63 -8.94 -13.32 1.41
C TYR A 63 -8.16 -14.16 0.41
N ILE A 64 -8.72 -15.27 -0.06
CA ILE A 64 -8.13 -16.06 -1.14
C ILE A 64 -8.04 -15.23 -2.43
N LEU A 65 -9.12 -14.51 -2.79
CA LEU A 65 -9.12 -13.66 -3.98
C LEU A 65 -8.12 -12.50 -3.88
N LEU A 66 -8.02 -11.86 -2.71
CA LEU A 66 -7.01 -10.83 -2.44
C LEU A 66 -5.59 -11.41 -2.56
N PHE A 67 -5.37 -12.62 -2.06
CA PHE A 67 -4.07 -13.28 -2.12
C PHE A 67 -3.67 -13.58 -3.56
N ILE A 68 -4.60 -14.10 -4.36
CA ILE A 68 -4.38 -14.32 -5.80
C ILE A 68 -4.09 -13.00 -6.51
N GLY A 69 -4.86 -11.94 -6.22
CA GLY A 69 -4.61 -10.61 -6.76
C GLY A 69 -3.23 -10.05 -6.39
N ALA A 70 -2.78 -10.27 -5.15
CA ALA A 70 -1.45 -9.87 -4.70
C ALA A 70 -0.32 -10.61 -5.43
N LEU A 71 -0.50 -11.90 -5.76
CA LEU A 71 0.46 -12.64 -6.56
C LEU A 71 0.56 -12.07 -8.00
N ILE A 72 -0.58 -11.78 -8.63
CA ILE A 72 -0.63 -11.19 -9.97
C ILE A 72 0.05 -9.82 -9.97
N PHE A 73 -0.28 -8.98 -8.98
CA PHE A 73 0.35 -7.67 -8.83
C PHE A 73 1.83 -7.76 -8.48
N GLY A 74 2.28 -8.75 -7.71
CA GLY A 74 3.69 -8.96 -7.40
C GLY A 74 4.54 -9.26 -8.64
N VAL A 75 3.98 -9.97 -9.63
CA VAL A 75 4.62 -10.17 -10.94
C VAL A 75 4.63 -8.87 -11.75
N LEU A 76 3.51 -8.14 -11.74
CA LEU A 76 3.38 -6.88 -12.48
C LEU A 76 4.27 -5.77 -11.91
N ASP A 77 4.55 -5.82 -10.60
CA ASP A 77 5.40 -4.87 -9.87
C ASP A 77 6.86 -4.87 -10.37
N TRP A 78 7.26 -5.89 -11.12
CA TRP A 78 8.57 -5.91 -11.78
C TRP A 78 8.75 -4.76 -12.77
N LYS A 79 7.69 -4.41 -13.51
CA LYS A 79 7.72 -3.37 -14.55
C LYS A 79 6.96 -2.11 -14.17
N LEU A 80 5.99 -2.23 -13.27
CA LEU A 80 5.14 -1.13 -12.83
C LEU A 80 5.38 -0.88 -11.33
N PRO A 81 5.40 0.37 -10.85
CA PRO A 81 5.52 0.66 -9.41
C PRO A 81 4.16 0.45 -8.70
N VAL A 82 3.67 -0.80 -8.66
CA VAL A 82 2.34 -1.16 -8.15
C VAL A 82 2.28 -0.96 -6.64
N LYS A 83 3.27 -1.45 -5.89
CA LYS A 83 3.35 -1.27 -4.43
C LYS A 83 3.34 0.20 -4.03
N SER A 84 4.12 1.03 -4.72
CA SER A 84 4.18 2.47 -4.43
C SER A 84 2.84 3.16 -4.74
N SER A 85 2.15 2.73 -5.79
CA SER A 85 0.84 3.27 -6.16
C SER A 85 -0.27 2.84 -5.20
N LEU A 86 -0.25 1.59 -4.73
CA LEU A 86 -1.16 1.11 -3.69
C LEU A 86 -0.93 1.84 -2.38
N PHE A 87 0.33 2.09 -2.01
CA PHE A 87 0.66 2.88 -0.83
C PHE A 87 0.02 4.27 -0.88
N VAL A 88 0.07 4.95 -2.03
CA VAL A 88 -0.61 6.24 -2.24
C VAL A 88 -2.13 6.08 -2.09
N ALA A 89 -2.73 5.03 -2.66
CA ALA A 89 -4.16 4.76 -2.51
C ALA A 89 -4.58 4.55 -1.04
N VAL A 90 -3.75 3.83 -0.26
CA VAL A 90 -3.93 3.67 1.19
C VAL A 90 -3.93 5.02 1.89
N ILE A 91 -2.95 5.89 1.60
CA ILE A 91 -2.89 7.24 2.20
C ILE A 91 -4.16 8.04 1.89
N ILE A 92 -4.63 8.01 0.64
CA ILE A 92 -5.85 8.72 0.23
C ILE A 92 -7.06 8.19 1.02
N LEU A 93 -7.22 6.88 1.12
CA LEU A 93 -8.31 6.27 1.87
C LEU A 93 -8.26 6.62 3.36
N VAL A 94 -7.08 6.61 3.97
CA VAL A 94 -6.87 7.05 5.36
C VAL A 94 -7.32 8.50 5.52
N LEU A 95 -6.87 9.39 4.63
CA LEU A 95 -7.25 10.81 4.64
C LEU A 95 -8.76 11.02 4.50
N VAL A 96 -9.39 10.35 3.53
CA VAL A 96 -10.84 10.41 3.31
C VAL A 96 -11.59 9.89 4.53
N ARG A 97 -11.13 8.78 5.13
CA ARG A 97 -11.74 8.20 6.32
C ARG A 97 -11.68 9.15 7.52
N LEU A 98 -10.54 9.82 7.71
CA LEU A 98 -10.37 10.83 8.76
C LEU A 98 -11.25 12.07 8.51
N ARG A 99 -11.37 12.51 7.25
CA ARG A 99 -12.27 13.61 6.86
C ARG A 99 -13.75 13.27 7.01
N ALA A 100 -14.15 12.02 6.83
CA ALA A 100 -15.55 11.58 6.91
C ALA A 100 -16.11 11.49 8.33
N LYS A 101 -15.41 12.00 9.36
CA LYS A 101 -15.95 12.11 10.71
C LYS A 101 -17.23 12.95 10.63
N PRO A 102 -18.39 12.44 11.09
CA PRO A 102 -19.65 13.14 10.92
C PRO A 102 -19.52 14.49 11.59
N GLU A 103 -19.70 15.53 10.80
CA GLU A 103 -19.94 16.86 11.32
C GLU A 103 -21.26 16.76 12.07
N ASN A 104 -21.20 16.48 13.38
CA ASN A 104 -22.27 16.77 14.32
C ASN A 104 -22.40 18.31 14.38
N ARG A 105 -22.83 18.92 13.28
CA ARG A 105 -23.72 20.08 13.30
C ARG A 105 -24.99 19.51 13.94
N GLY A 106 -25.09 19.52 15.26
CA GLY A 106 -25.28 20.77 15.96
C GLY A 106 -26.64 21.34 15.57
N ASP A 107 -27.65 20.48 15.53
CA ASP A 107 -29.06 20.84 15.59
C ASP A 107 -29.26 21.58 16.93
N ARG A 108 -29.13 22.91 16.87
CA ARG A 108 -29.62 23.81 17.91
C ARG A 108 -31.01 24.21 17.44
N GLY A 109 -32.01 23.71 18.15
CA GLY A 109 -33.41 24.12 18.00
C GLY A 109 -33.67 25.57 18.40
#